data_AF-A0A6V7IEF7-F1
#
_entry.id   AF-A0A6V7IEF7-F1
#
_cell.length_a   1.000
_cell.length_b   1.000
_cell.length_c   1.000
_cell.angle_alpha   90.00
_cell.angle_beta   90.00
_cell.angle_gamma   90.00
#
_symmetry.space_group_name_H-M   'P 1'
#
loop_
_entity.id
_entity.type
_entity.pdbx_description
1 polymer ?
#
loop_
_entity_poly.entity_id
_entity_poly.type
_entity_poly.pdbx_seq_one_letter_code
_entity_poly.pdbx_strand_id
1 'polypeptide(L)' 'GWGENDRGVSFTFGPDVVSKFLNRHDMDLICRAHQVVEDGYEFFAKRQLVTLFSAPNYCGEFDNAGGMMSVDENLMCSFQ' A
#
# COMPACT_ATOMS: atom_id res chain seq x y z
N GLY A 1 -15.13 -3.57 5.93
CA GLY A 1 -15.94 -2.35 5.71
C GLY A 1 -15.12 -1.12 6.01
N TRP A 2 -15.78 0.01 6.27
CA TRP A 2 -15.14 1.26 6.70
C TRP A 2 -15.04 1.33 8.23
N GLY A 3 -14.03 2.03 8.75
CA GLY A 3 -13.85 2.29 10.17
C GLY A 3 -13.29 3.69 10.43
N GLU A 4 -13.34 4.12 11.69
CA GLU A 4 -12.66 5.35 12.11
C GLU A 4 -11.14 5.21 11.94
N ASN A 5 -10.45 6.34 11.76
CA ASN A 5 -9.00 6.38 11.64
C ASN A 5 -8.40 6.96 12.92
N ASP A 6 -7.47 6.23 13.54
CA ASP A 6 -6.77 6.65 14.76
C ASP A 6 -6.00 7.98 14.57
N ARG A 7 -5.71 8.37 13.32
CA ARG A 7 -5.10 9.68 13.00
C ARG A 7 -6.09 10.85 13.11
N GLY A 8 -7.37 10.58 13.38
CA GLY A 8 -8.43 11.60 13.52
C GLY A 8 -8.86 12.25 12.21
N VAL A 9 -8.40 11.75 11.06
CA VAL A 9 -8.70 12.30 9.73
C VAL A 9 -9.01 11.15 8.77
N SER A 10 -10.08 11.29 7.98
CA SER A 10 -10.57 10.29 7.02
C SER A 10 -10.94 8.96 7.70
N PHE A 11 -10.98 7.86 6.93
CA PHE A 11 -11.44 6.55 7.36
C PHE A 11 -10.39 5.46 7.08
N THR A 12 -10.47 4.37 7.81
CA THR A 12 -9.82 3.09 7.46
C THR A 12 -10.76 2.23 6.61
N PHE A 13 -10.22 1.34 5.79
CA PHE A 13 -11.01 0.42 4.96
C PHE A 13 -10.42 -0.99 4.96
N GLY A 14 -11.31 -1.97 5.08
CA GLY A 14 -10.97 -3.40 5.10
C GLY A 14 -10.77 -4.00 3.70
N PRO A 15 -10.32 -5.27 3.63
CA PRO A 15 -10.03 -5.95 2.36
C PRO A 15 -11.27 -6.10 1.47
N ASP A 16 -12.47 -6.21 2.06
CA ASP A 16 -13.73 -6.25 1.32
C ASP A 16 -14.00 -4.98 0.51
N VAL A 17 -13.58 -3.81 1.01
CA VAL A 17 -13.72 -2.54 0.31
C VAL A 17 -12.74 -2.49 -0.86
N VAL A 18 -11.50 -2.96 -0.66
CA VAL A 18 -10.49 -3.07 -1.73
C VAL A 18 -11.02 -3.96 -2.86
N SER A 19 -11.45 -5.20 -2.56
CA SER A 19 -11.94 -6.12 -3.58
C SER A 19 -13.17 -5.58 -4.32
N LYS A 20 -14.12 -4.94 -3.60
CA LYS A 20 -15.30 -4.32 -4.24
C LYS A 20 -14.94 -3.16 -5.15
N PHE A 21 -13.98 -2.32 -4.74
CA PHE A 21 -13.52 -1.17 -5.53
C PHE A 21 -12.88 -1.66 -6.84
N LEU A 22 -11.92 -2.58 -6.73
CA LEU A 22 -11.22 -3.14 -7.88
C LEU A 22 -12.17 -3.84 -8.85
N ASN A 23 -13.06 -4.70 -8.36
CA ASN A 23 -14.05 -5.39 -9.19
C ASN A 23 -15.02 -4.43 -9.88
N ARG A 24 -15.38 -3.31 -9.22
CA ARG A 24 -16.29 -2.32 -9.81
C ARG A 24 -15.64 -1.55 -10.97
N HIS A 25 -14.33 -1.35 -10.89
CA HIS A 25 -13.58 -0.51 -11.82
C HIS A 25 -12.73 -1.29 -12.82
N ASP A 26 -12.81 -2.63 -12.80
CA ASP A 26 -12.03 -3.52 -13.65
C ASP A 26 -10.52 -3.24 -13.53
N MET A 27 -10.04 -3.21 -12.28
CA MET A 27 -8.64 -2.95 -11.92
C MET A 27 -8.07 -4.09 -11.09
N ASP A 28 -6.75 -4.26 -11.13
CA ASP A 28 -6.06 -5.38 -10.45
C ASP A 28 -5.41 -5.00 -9.11
N LEU A 29 -4.93 -3.76 -8.98
CA LEU A 29 -4.07 -3.35 -7.86
C LEU A 29 -4.32 -1.89 -7.44
N ILE A 30 -4.40 -1.66 -6.12
CA ILE A 30 -4.27 -0.33 -5.53
C ILE A 30 -2.81 -0.12 -5.12
N CYS A 31 -2.14 0.88 -5.67
CA CYS A 31 -0.82 1.32 -5.21
C CYS A 31 -0.95 2.62 -4.41
N ARG A 32 -0.42 2.66 -3.18
CA ARG A 32 -0.49 3.83 -2.28
C ARG A 32 0.75 3.95 -1.39
N ALA A 33 0.87 5.05 -0.64
CA ALA A 33 2.02 5.32 0.26
C ALA A 33 1.59 5.59 1.71
N HIS A 34 1.93 6.74 2.30
CA HIS A 34 1.39 7.26 3.58
C HIS A 34 1.72 6.51 4.89
N GLN A 35 1.94 5.19 4.91
CA GLN A 35 2.36 4.45 6.11
C GLN A 35 3.78 3.92 5.95
N VAL A 36 4.59 4.09 7.00
CA VAL A 36 5.89 3.44 7.14
C VAL A 36 5.65 1.94 7.24
N VAL A 37 6.39 1.15 6.47
CA VAL A 37 6.37 -0.32 6.46
C VAL A 37 7.81 -0.81 6.47
N GLU A 38 8.06 -1.95 7.11
CA GLU A 38 9.42 -2.43 7.44
C GLU A 38 10.33 -2.56 6.22
N ASP A 39 9.89 -3.27 5.17
CA ASP A 39 10.67 -3.51 3.96
C ASP A 39 10.53 -2.42 2.90
N GLY A 40 9.94 -1.27 3.24
CA GLY A 40 9.64 -0.20 2.28
C GLY A 40 8.49 -0.52 1.31
N TYR A 41 7.97 -1.75 1.30
CA TYR A 41 6.70 -2.11 0.69
C TYR A 41 5.95 -3.16 1.51
N GLU A 42 4.61 -3.17 1.44
CA GLU A 42 3.79 -4.19 2.10
C GLU A 42 2.51 -4.46 1.31
N PHE A 43 2.16 -5.73 1.13
CA PHE A 43 0.91 -6.14 0.50
C PHE A 43 -0.23 -6.31 1.51
N PHE A 44 -1.42 -5.89 1.10
CA PHE A 44 -2.67 -6.05 1.83
C PHE A 44 -3.74 -6.68 0.92
N ALA A 45 -4.82 -7.19 1.53
CA ALA A 45 -5.98 -7.75 0.82
C ALA A 45 -5.60 -8.78 -0.27
N LYS A 46 -4.80 -9.80 0.08
CA LYS A 46 -4.32 -10.84 -0.86
C LYS A 46 -3.58 -10.25 -2.07
N ARG A 47 -2.69 -9.28 -1.82
CA ARG A 47 -1.87 -8.56 -2.82
C ARG A 47 -2.67 -7.65 -3.76
N GLN A 48 -3.94 -7.37 -3.47
CA GLN A 48 -4.76 -6.42 -4.22
C GLN A 48 -4.48 -4.95 -3.86
N LEU A 49 -3.74 -4.71 -2.76
CA LEU A 49 -3.24 -3.39 -2.41
C LEU A 49 -1.78 -3.50 -2.01
N VAL A 50 -0.96 -2.55 -2.44
CA VAL A 50 0.43 -2.38 -2.00
C VAL A 50 0.63 -0.99 -1.38
N THR A 51 1.26 -0.97 -0.22
CA THR A 51 1.82 0.25 0.39
C THR A 51 3.28 0.36 0.01
N LEU A 52 3.71 1.53 -0.46
CA LEU A 52 5.11 1.88 -0.71
C LEU A 52 5.55 2.99 0.23
N PHE A 53 6.76 2.86 0.77
CA PHE A 53 7.39 3.87 1.59
C PHE A 53 8.86 4.01 1.20
N SER A 54 9.24 5.14 0.62
CA SER A 54 10.55 5.30 -0.03
C SER A 54 11.58 6.08 0.80
N ALA A 55 11.25 6.44 2.05
CA ALA A 55 12.19 7.11 2.95
C ALA A 55 12.76 6.09 3.95
N PRO A 56 14.00 5.59 3.75
CA PRO A 56 14.62 4.68 4.70
C PRO A 56 14.94 5.40 6.01
N ASN A 57 15.02 4.63 7.10
CA ASN A 57 15.28 5.13 8.45
C ASN A 57 14.40 6.36 8.79
N TYR A 58 13.09 6.22 8.64
CA TYR A 58 12.18 7.36 8.70
C TYR A 58 12.34 8.10 10.04
N CYS A 59 12.51 9.43 9.98
CA CYS A 59 12.77 10.30 11.13
C CYS A 59 13.98 9.92 12.02
N GLY A 60 14.81 8.94 11.64
CA GLY A 60 15.85 8.39 12.51
C GLY A 60 15.32 7.52 13.66
N GLU A 61 14.03 7.19 13.65
CA GLU A 61 13.34 6.46 14.72
C GLU A 61 12.89 5.06 14.30
N PHE A 62 12.73 4.84 13.00
CA PHE A 62 12.29 3.57 12.43
C PHE A 62 13.47 2.90 11.73
N ASP A 63 13.60 1.58 11.83
CA ASP A 63 14.63 0.82 11.09
C ASP A 63 14.10 0.31 9.74
N ASN A 64 13.22 1.09 9.10
CA ASN A 64 12.58 0.68 7.85
C ASN A 64 13.49 0.88 6.64
N ALA A 65 13.37 -0.01 5.65
CA ALA A 65 13.91 0.18 4.31
C ALA A 65 13.06 1.19 3.51
N GLY A 66 13.64 1.70 2.43
CA GLY A 66 12.92 2.47 1.42
C GLY A 66 12.61 1.56 0.23
N GLY A 67 11.36 1.51 -0.21
CA GLY A 67 10.92 0.67 -1.32
C GLY A 67 10.62 1.48 -2.58
N MET A 68 10.88 0.88 -3.74
CA MET A 68 10.42 1.36 -5.05
C MET A 68 9.78 0.22 -5.85
N MET A 69 8.61 0.47 -6.44
CA MET A 69 7.96 -0.48 -7.36
C MET A 69 8.22 -0.08 -8.81
N SER A 70 8.82 -0.99 -9.57
CA SER A 70 8.95 -0.89 -11.03
C SER A 70 7.82 -1.68 -11.69
N VAL A 71 7.13 -1.08 -12.64
CA VAL A 71 6.07 -1.72 -13.44
C VAL A 71 6.51 -1.73 -14.90
N ASP A 72 6.59 -2.92 -15.51
CA ASP A 72 6.97 -3.06 -16.91
C ASP A 72 5.77 -2.98 -17.87
N GLU A 73 6.03 -3.11 -19.18
CA GLU A 73 5.01 -3.08 -20.23
C GLU A 73 3.98 -4.22 -20.16
N ASN A 74 4.31 -5.31 -19.46
CA ASN A 74 3.42 -6.45 -19.20
C ASN A 74 2.70 -6.31 -17.86
N LEU A 75 2.80 -5.14 -17.21
CA LEU A 75 2.27 -4.85 -15.87
C LEU A 75 2.88 -5.73 -14.77
N MET A 76 4.05 -6.32 -15.01
CA MET A 76 4.79 -7.04 -13.99
C MET A 76 5.36 -6.04 -12.97
N CYS A 77 4.98 -6.20 -11.71
CA CYS A 77 5.48 -5.40 -10.61
C CYS A 77 6.68 -6.07 -9.93
N SER A 78 7.80 -5.34 -9.82
CA SER A 78 9.01 -5.74 -9.10
C SER A 78 9.40 -4.68 -8.07
N PHE A 79 10.07 -5.09 -7.00
CA PHE A 79 10.43 -4.22 -5.86
C PHE A 79 11.95 -4.15 -5.69
N GLN A 80 12.42 -3.00 -5.25
CA GLN A 80 13.81 -2.69 -4.91
C GLN A 80 13.88 -2.12 -3.51
#